data_AF-A0A7Y3GZ19-F1
#
_entry.id   AF-A0A7Y3GZ19-F1
#
_cell.length_a   1.000
_cell.length_b   1.000
_cell.length_c   1.000
_cell.angle_alpha   90.00
_cell.angle_beta   90.00
_cell.angle_gamma   90.00
#
_symmetry.space_group_name_H-M   'P 1'
#
loop_
_entity.id
_entity.type
_entity.pdbx_description
1 polymer ?
#
loop_
_entity_poly.entity_id
_entity_poly.type
_entity_poly.pdbx_seq_one_letter_code
_entity_poly.pdbx_strand_id
1 'polypeptide(L)'
;MSFVAAIRETRELLRDEKRLSLRALRRELGLDPEAFSDLVGELVDFQEVAVCDGTSLEWAGDARRDEGERRQLSVLFCDLVGSTKIAHRLDAEDWRDLLHAYQDIANEVVTRFGGYIAQY
;
A
#
# COMPACT_ATOMS: atom_id res chain seq x y z
N MET A 1 8.57 10.35 -32.56
CA MET A 1 7.78 10.02 -31.36
C MET A 1 7.83 11.21 -30.41
N SER A 2 6.79 11.50 -29.62
CA SER A 2 6.90 12.55 -28.59
C SER A 2 7.61 12.00 -27.35
N PHE A 3 8.27 12.87 -26.58
CA PHE A 3 8.93 12.48 -25.33
C PHE A 3 7.97 11.79 -24.34
N VAL A 4 6.75 12.32 -24.22
CA VAL A 4 5.69 11.73 -23.39
C VAL A 4 5.28 10.33 -23.86
N ALA A 5 5.27 10.08 -25.18
CA ALA A 5 5.00 8.75 -25.71
C ALA A 5 6.14 7.78 -25.40
N ALA A 6 7.40 8.22 -25.51
CA ALA A 6 8.57 7.41 -25.18
C ALA A 6 8.60 7.01 -23.70
N ILE A 7 8.22 7.91 -22.78
CA ILE A 7 8.06 7.60 -21.35
C ILE A 7 7.02 6.50 -21.15
N ARG A 8 5.83 6.66 -21.75
CA ARG A 8 4.73 5.71 -21.59
C ARG A 8 5.12 4.32 -22.10
N GLU A 9 5.66 4.26 -23.30
CA GLU A 9 6.08 3.02 -23.95
C GLU A 9 7.18 2.33 -23.15
N THR A 10 8.21 3.06 -22.73
CA THR A 10 9.29 2.51 -21.89
C THR A 10 8.75 1.94 -20.58
N ARG A 11 7.80 2.64 -19.96
CA ARG A 11 7.19 2.21 -18.71
C ARG A 11 6.35 0.94 -18.88
N GLU A 12 5.64 0.81 -19.99
CA GLU A 12 4.87 -0.40 -20.34
C GLU A 12 5.82 -1.58 -20.57
N LEU A 13 6.85 -1.39 -21.42
CA LEU A 13 7.86 -2.41 -21.68
C LEU A 13 8.59 -2.84 -20.39
N LEU A 14 8.96 -1.88 -19.53
CA LEU A 14 9.67 -2.17 -18.29
C LEU A 14 8.79 -2.90 -17.28
N ARG A 15 7.48 -2.60 -17.26
CA ARG A 15 6.52 -3.32 -16.40
C ARG A 15 6.39 -4.79 -16.81
N ASP A 16 6.33 -5.05 -18.11
CA ASP A 16 6.11 -6.38 -18.67
C ASP A 16 7.38 -7.24 -18.59
N GLU A 17 8.52 -6.70 -19.01
CA GLU A 17 9.80 -7.43 -19.08
C GLU A 17 10.60 -7.40 -17.76
N LYS A 18 10.18 -6.57 -16.78
CA LYS A 18 10.81 -6.29 -15.47
C LYS A 18 12.22 -5.69 -15.53
N ARG A 19 13.02 -5.96 -16.56
CA ARG A 19 14.37 -5.44 -16.76
C ARG A 19 14.65 -5.20 -18.24
N LEU A 20 15.17 -4.02 -18.56
CA LEU A 20 15.52 -3.62 -19.93
C LEU A 20 16.96 -3.13 -20.03
N SER A 21 17.68 -3.53 -21.08
CA SER A 21 19.01 -2.98 -21.37
C SER A 21 18.90 -1.56 -21.91
N LEU A 22 19.67 -0.61 -21.34
CA LEU A 22 19.72 0.77 -21.83
C LEU A 22 20.17 0.85 -23.29
N ARG A 23 21.08 -0.05 -23.71
CA ARG A 23 21.56 -0.10 -25.10
C ARG A 23 20.47 -0.53 -26.08
N ALA A 24 19.69 -1.55 -25.70
CA ALA A 24 18.58 -2.03 -26.52
C ALA A 24 17.46 -0.99 -26.58
N LEU A 25 17.11 -0.41 -25.42
CA LEU A 25 16.07 0.61 -25.30
C LEU A 25 16.40 1.87 -26.11
N ARG A 26 17.64 2.38 -26.03
CA ARG A 26 18.08 3.53 -26.83
C ARG A 26 17.97 3.27 -28.33
N ARG A 27 18.29 2.04 -28.76
CA ARG A 27 18.19 1.65 -30.18
C ARG A 27 16.74 1.57 -30.64
N GLU A 28 15.85 1.05 -29.81
CA GLU A 28 14.42 0.91 -30.11
C GLU A 28 13.75 2.28 -30.24
N LEU A 29 13.97 3.16 -29.26
CA LEU A 29 13.32 4.47 -29.21
C LEU A 29 13.91 5.48 -30.19
N GLY A 30 15.09 5.21 -30.75
CA GLY A 30 15.77 6.09 -31.71
C GLY A 30 16.07 7.48 -31.17
N LEU A 31 16.22 7.63 -29.85
CA LEU A 31 16.47 8.90 -29.17
C LEU A 31 17.95 9.30 -29.26
N ASP A 32 18.18 10.61 -29.32
CA ASP A 32 19.51 11.17 -29.13
C ASP A 32 19.98 10.98 -27.67
N PRO A 33 21.30 11.15 -27.39
CA PRO A 33 21.84 10.90 -26.05
C PRO A 33 21.27 11.81 -24.95
N GLU A 34 20.88 13.04 -25.28
CA GLU A 34 20.36 14.02 -24.31
C GLU A 34 18.92 13.66 -23.93
N ALA A 35 18.06 13.48 -24.93
CA ALA A 35 16.67 13.04 -24.72
C ALA A 35 16.59 11.66 -24.04
N PHE A 36 17.53 10.75 -24.32
CA PHE A 36 17.58 9.47 -23.63
C PHE A 36 18.00 9.61 -22.16
N SER A 37 18.93 10.51 -21.86
CA SER A 37 19.31 10.83 -20.47
C SER A 37 18.13 11.41 -19.71
N ASP A 38 17.39 12.34 -20.32
CA ASP A 38 16.19 12.93 -19.72
C ASP A 38 15.10 11.88 -19.47
N LEU A 39 14.92 10.94 -20.41
CA LEU A 39 13.98 9.82 -20.23
C LEU A 39 14.35 8.96 -19.01
N VAL A 40 15.64 8.66 -18.83
CA VAL A 40 16.12 7.87 -17.68
C VAL A 40 15.90 8.66 -16.39
N GLY A 41 16.27 9.94 -16.34
CA GLY A 41 16.04 10.80 -15.19
C GLY A 41 14.56 10.93 -14.84
N GLU A 42 13.69 11.05 -15.84
CA GLU A 42 12.24 11.08 -15.64
C GLU A 42 11.73 9.78 -14.99
N LEU A 43 12.19 8.61 -15.43
CA LEU A 43 11.74 7.33 -14.90
C LEU A 43 12.33 6.98 -13.52
N VAL A 44 13.56 7.40 -13.26
CA VAL A 44 14.33 7.06 -12.05
C VAL A 44 14.16 8.12 -10.97
N ASP A 45 14.39 9.39 -11.30
CA ASP A 45 14.47 10.48 -10.32
C ASP A 45 13.12 11.18 -10.10
N PHE A 46 12.30 11.34 -11.15
CA PHE A 46 11.01 12.04 -11.03
C PHE A 46 9.84 11.11 -10.73
N GLN A 47 9.70 10.04 -11.51
CA GLN A 47 8.60 9.10 -11.34
C GLN A 47 8.93 7.97 -10.36
N GLU A 48 10.21 7.73 -10.07
CA GLU A 48 10.70 6.68 -9.17
C GLU A 48 10.08 5.30 -9.50
N VAL A 49 9.86 5.02 -10.79
CA VAL A 49 9.26 3.76 -11.27
C VAL A 49 10.30 2.76 -11.75
N ALA A 50 11.55 3.19 -11.86
CA ALA A 50 12.66 2.39 -12.34
C ALA A 50 13.91 2.62 -11.48
N VAL A 51 14.74 1.58 -11.36
CA VAL A 51 16.11 1.68 -10.82
C VAL A 51 17.09 1.50 -11.97
N CYS A 52 18.15 2.32 -12.00
CA CYS A 52 19.19 2.25 -13.02
C CYS A 52 20.51 1.79 -12.39
N ASP A 53 21.10 0.73 -12.94
CA ASP A 53 22.43 0.24 -12.55
C ASP A 53 23.56 0.76 -13.48
N GLY A 54 23.23 1.70 -14.36
CA GLY A 54 24.11 2.26 -15.39
C GLY A 54 24.15 1.46 -16.69
N THR A 55 23.61 0.24 -16.73
CA THR A 55 23.55 -0.59 -17.95
C THR A 55 22.13 -1.08 -18.28
N SER A 56 21.26 -1.12 -17.29
CA SER A 56 19.88 -1.55 -17.39
C SER A 56 18.96 -0.77 -16.46
N LEU A 57 17.69 -0.73 -16.84
CA LEU A 57 16.58 -0.27 -16.02
C LEU A 57 15.83 -1.48 -15.48
N GLU A 58 15.46 -1.43 -14.21
CA GLU A 58 14.64 -2.44 -13.54
C GLU A 58 13.35 -1.80 -13.04
N TRP A 59 12.23 -2.52 -13.14
CA TRP A 59 10.93 -2.05 -12.65
C TRP A 59 10.91 -1.99 -11.12
N ALA A 60 10.71 -0.79 -10.57
CA ALA A 60 10.54 -0.56 -9.13
C ALA A 60 9.10 -0.19 -8.72
N GLY A 61 8.20 -0.02 -9.71
CA GLY A 61 6.85 0.47 -9.45
C GLY A 61 5.94 -0.47 -8.63
N ASP A 62 6.28 -1.75 -8.49
CA ASP A 62 5.57 -2.70 -7.62
C ASP A 62 6.01 -2.55 -6.16
N ALA A 63 7.32 -2.35 -5.91
CA ALA A 63 7.85 -2.11 -4.57
C ALA A 63 7.21 -0.87 -3.93
N ARG A 64 6.91 0.16 -4.72
CA ARG A 64 6.22 1.37 -4.26
C ARG A 64 4.72 1.19 -3.99
N ARG A 65 4.08 0.13 -4.52
CA ARG A 65 2.73 -0.29 -4.10
C ARG A 65 2.76 -1.07 -2.80
N ASP A 66 3.86 -1.78 -2.53
CA ASP A 66 4.11 -2.53 -1.28
C ASP A 66 4.72 -1.66 -0.17
N GLU A 67 5.24 -0.47 -0.47
CA GLU A 67 5.47 0.60 0.50
C GLU A 67 4.12 1.07 1.05
N GLY A 68 3.63 0.36 2.07
CA GLY A 68 2.29 0.45 2.62
C GLY A 68 1.73 1.86 2.71
N GLU A 69 0.48 2.01 2.30
CA GLU A 69 -0.24 3.27 2.32
C GLU A 69 -0.35 3.82 3.76
N ARG A 70 0.20 5.01 4.01
CA ARG A 70 0.05 5.70 5.30
C ARG A 70 -1.35 6.30 5.38
N ARG A 71 -2.24 5.63 6.10
CA ARG A 71 -3.61 6.12 6.39
C ARG A 71 -3.68 6.68 7.81
N GLN A 72 -4.33 7.83 7.97
CA GLN A 72 -4.67 8.35 9.29
C GLN A 72 -5.83 7.54 9.86
N LEU A 73 -5.59 6.83 10.96
CA LEU A 73 -6.59 5.99 11.64
C LEU A 73 -6.91 6.59 13.01
N SER A 74 -8.19 6.52 13.39
CA SER A 74 -8.65 6.76 14.76
C SER A 74 -8.90 5.41 15.42
N VAL A 75 -8.12 5.11 16.46
CA VAL A 75 -8.23 3.85 17.21
C VAL A 75 -8.83 4.15 18.58
N LEU A 76 -9.86 3.39 18.95
CA LEU A 76 -10.51 3.47 20.26
C LEU A 76 -10.34 2.15 20.99
N PHE A 77 -9.93 2.22 22.25
CA PHE A 77 -9.99 1.11 23.20
C PHE A 77 -11.13 1.38 24.17
N CYS A 78 -12.06 0.44 24.29
CA CYS A 78 -13.15 0.49 25.26
C CYS A 78 -13.29 -0.87 25.95
N ASP A 79 -13.71 -0.84 27.21
CA ASP A 79 -13.90 -2.04 28.04
C ASP A 79 -15.11 -1.84 28.96
N LEU A 80 -15.61 -2.94 29.52
CA LEU A 80 -16.68 -2.97 30.48
C LEU A 80 -16.22 -2.43 31.84
N VAL A 81 -16.85 -1.33 32.27
CA VAL A 81 -16.57 -0.70 33.56
C VAL A 81 -16.83 -1.67 34.71
N GLY A 82 -15.82 -1.89 35.55
CA GLY A 82 -15.95 -2.74 36.73
C GLY A 82 -15.99 -4.24 36.43
N SER A 83 -15.57 -4.67 35.23
CA SER A 83 -15.49 -6.06 34.76
C SER A 83 -14.98 -7.05 35.82
N THR A 84 -13.88 -6.73 36.51
CA THR A 84 -13.29 -7.59 37.55
C THR A 84 -14.27 -7.88 38.70
N LYS A 85 -15.01 -6.88 39.17
CA LYS A 85 -15.96 -7.06 40.27
C LYS A 85 -17.18 -7.87 39.83
N ILE A 86 -17.59 -7.72 38.57
CA ILE A 86 -18.71 -8.44 37.97
C ILE A 86 -18.33 -9.92 37.78
N ALA A 87 -17.14 -10.20 37.22
CA ALA A 87 -16.62 -11.54 36.99
C ALA A 87 -16.45 -12.36 38.29
N HIS A 88 -16.21 -11.70 39.44
CA HIS A 88 -16.16 -12.38 40.74
C HIS A 88 -17.54 -12.75 41.31
N ARG A 89 -18.62 -12.16 40.79
CA ARG A 89 -19.99 -12.36 41.30
C ARG A 89 -20.82 -13.27 40.41
N LEU A 90 -20.49 -13.33 39.12
CA LEU A 90 -21.13 -14.18 38.14
C LEU A 90 -20.39 -15.51 38.05
N ASP A 91 -21.12 -16.57 37.74
CA ASP A 91 -20.49 -17.80 37.26
C ASP A 91 -19.98 -17.62 35.82
N ALA A 92 -19.35 -18.67 35.29
CA ALA A 92 -18.70 -18.62 33.98
C ALA A 92 -19.68 -18.52 32.80
N GLU A 93 -20.91 -19.01 32.94
CA GLU A 93 -21.94 -18.94 31.91
C GLU A 93 -22.53 -17.53 31.90
N ASP A 94 -22.95 -17.03 33.06
CA ASP A 94 -23.46 -15.66 33.23
C ASP A 94 -22.44 -14.59 32.80
N TRP A 95 -21.16 -14.80 33.12
CA TRP A 95 -20.09 -13.90 32.70
C TRP A 95 -19.89 -13.89 31.18
N ARG A 96 -19.98 -15.07 30.54
CA ARG A 96 -19.86 -15.19 29.08
C ARG A 96 -21.02 -14.50 28.38
N ASP A 97 -22.24 -14.70 28.87
CA ASP A 97 -23.44 -14.08 28.30
C ASP A 97 -23.38 -12.56 28.41
N LEU A 98 -22.89 -12.04 29.55
CA LEU A 98 -22.68 -10.61 29.72
C LEU A 98 -21.63 -10.05 28.75
N LEU A 99 -20.50 -10.75 28.57
CA LEU A 99 -19.46 -10.35 27.62
C LEU A 99 -19.98 -10.33 26.18
N HIS A 100 -20.72 -11.36 25.76
CA HIS A 100 -21.32 -11.39 24.43
C HIS A 100 -22.31 -10.25 24.22
N ALA A 101 -23.19 -9.98 25.20
CA ALA A 101 -24.12 -8.86 25.12
C ALA A 101 -23.39 -7.50 25.01
N TYR A 102 -22.30 -7.31 25.75
CA TYR A 102 -21.45 -6.11 25.63
C TYR A 102 -20.82 -6.00 24.23
N GLN A 103 -20.25 -7.10 23.71
CA GLN A 103 -19.63 -7.14 22.39
C GLN A 103 -20.62 -6.86 21.27
N ASP A 104 -21.84 -7.41 21.35
CA ASP A 104 -22.91 -7.19 20.38
C ASP A 104 -23.32 -5.71 20.33
N ILE A 105 -23.53 -5.09 21.50
CA ILE A 105 -23.87 -3.66 21.61
C ILE A 105 -22.71 -2.81 21.07
N ALA A 106 -21.47 -3.13 21.42
CA ALA A 106 -20.29 -2.42 20.93
C ALA A 106 -20.19 -2.52 19.40
N ASN A 107 -20.41 -3.70 18.82
CA ASN A 107 -20.40 -3.92 17.38
C ASN A 107 -21.51 -3.13 16.66
N GLU A 108 -22.72 -3.09 17.22
CA GLU A 108 -23.81 -2.29 16.67
C GLU A 108 -23.45 -0.79 16.63
N VAL A 109 -22.92 -0.27 17.73
CA VAL A 109 -22.51 1.14 17.83
C VAL A 109 -21.37 1.44 16.85
N VAL A 110 -20.30 0.63 16.84
CA VAL A 110 -19.15 0.80 15.95
C VAL A 110 -19.58 0.78 14.49
N THR A 111 -20.40 -0.21 14.10
CA THR A 111 -20.92 -0.35 12.74
C THR A 111 -21.80 0.84 12.35
N ARG A 112 -22.66 1.32 13.26
CA ARG A 112 -23.52 2.49 13.03
C ARG A 112 -22.74 3.75 12.69
N PHE A 113 -21.54 3.93 13.23
CA PHE A 113 -20.66 5.06 12.94
C PHE A 113 -19.63 4.77 11.82
N GLY A 114 -19.76 3.64 11.10
CA GLY A 114 -18.87 3.28 10.00
C GLY A 114 -17.49 2.80 10.43
N GLY A 115 -17.32 2.44 11.70
CA GLY A 115 -16.11 1.81 12.21
C GLY A 115 -16.10 0.29 12.01
N TYR A 116 -15.01 -0.35 12.42
CA TYR A 116 -14.90 -1.80 12.46
C TYR A 116 -14.17 -2.25 13.73
N ILE A 117 -14.45 -3.47 14.20
CA ILE A 117 -13.75 -4.07 15.33
C ILE A 117 -12.52 -4.81 14.81
N ALA A 118 -11.33 -4.35 15.24
CA ALA A 118 -10.06 -5.00 14.89
C ALA A 118 -9.77 -6.22 15.78
N GLN A 119 -10.20 -6.18 17.04
CA GLN A 119 -9.97 -7.21 18.04
C GLN A 119 -11.00 -7.10 19.17
N TYR A 120 -11.43 -8.26 19.70
CA TYR A 120 -12.24 -8.40 20.91
C TYR A 120 -11.38 -8.71 22.13
#